data_AF-A0A224XXC1-F1
#
_entry.id   AF-A0A224XXC1-F1
#
_cell.length_a   1.000
_cell.length_b   1.000
_cell.length_c   1.000
_cell.angle_alpha   90.00
_cell.angle_beta   90.00
_cell.angle_gamma   90.00
#
_symmetry.space_group_name_H-M   'P 1'
#
loop_
_entity.id
_entity.type
_entity.pdbx_description
1 polymer ?
#
loop_
_entity_poly.entity_id
_entity_poly.type
_entity_poly.pdbx_seq_one_letter_code
_entity_poly.pdbx_strand_id
1 'polypeptide(L)'
;MGTVTFLTFQLLGVLFMLHCFAEAKICPGCVEDADPKNPEIKKQLVGVLAAQSEDCDIVEVIRAKTQVVSGFRYIVDFVVKDRSTKEVKVCFASFVSLPWKSKLPVVEEYKCH
;
A
#
# COMPACT_ATOMS: atom_id res chain seq x y z
N MET A 1 45.20 -32.70 -2.38
CA MET A 1 44.37 -32.26 -1.22
C MET A 1 43.97 -30.78 -1.27
N GLY A 2 44.74 -29.84 -1.83
CA GLY A 2 44.41 -28.40 -1.76
C GLY A 2 43.28 -27.88 -2.67
N THR A 3 43.01 -28.52 -3.81
CA THR A 3 41.99 -28.06 -4.78
C THR A 3 40.55 -28.31 -4.32
N VAL A 4 40.31 -29.43 -3.63
CA VAL A 4 38.99 -29.78 -3.08
C VAL A 4 38.60 -28.80 -1.97
N THR A 5 39.54 -28.47 -1.08
CA THR A 5 39.32 -27.51 0.00
C THR A 5 39.03 -26.11 -0.53
N PHE A 6 39.76 -25.67 -1.57
CA PHE A 6 39.54 -24.37 -2.20
C PHE A 6 38.14 -24.25 -2.82
N LEU A 7 37.68 -25.29 -3.53
CA LEU A 7 36.33 -25.33 -4.10
C LEU A 7 35.23 -25.32 -3.03
N THR A 8 35.44 -26.02 -1.92
CA THR A 8 34.47 -26.00 -0.80
C THR A 8 34.35 -24.62 -0.15
N PHE A 9 35.46 -23.87 -0.02
CA PHE A 9 35.42 -22.50 0.51
C PHE A 9 34.71 -21.53 -0.43
N GLN A 10 34.89 -21.67 -1.75
CA GLN A 10 34.16 -20.86 -2.73
C GLN A 10 32.65 -21.13 -2.68
N LEU A 11 32.26 -22.41 -2.57
CA LEU A 11 30.83 -22.78 -2.47
C LEU A 11 30.20 -22.23 -1.18
N LEU A 12 30.91 -22.33 -0.05
CA LEU A 12 30.48 -21.74 1.23
C LEU A 12 30.37 -20.22 1.17
N GLY A 13 31.30 -19.54 0.49
CA GLY A 13 31.24 -18.10 0.28
C GLY A 13 30.04 -17.67 -0.57
N VAL A 14 29.71 -18.42 -1.63
CA VAL A 14 28.53 -18.16 -2.46
C VAL A 14 27.23 -18.41 -1.67
N LEU A 15 27.16 -19.49 -0.90
CA LEU A 15 26.04 -19.78 0.00
C LEU A 15 25.86 -18.69 1.05
N PHE A 16 26.94 -18.18 1.65
CA PHE A 16 26.90 -17.08 2.62
C PHE A 16 26.41 -15.77 1.99
N MET A 17 26.90 -15.42 0.80
CA MET A 17 26.43 -14.24 0.06
C MET A 17 24.94 -14.35 -0.30
N LEU A 18 24.48 -15.54 -0.72
CA LEU A 18 23.05 -15.78 -1.01
C LEU A 18 22.15 -15.65 0.25
N HIS A 19 22.64 -16.03 1.43
CA HIS A 19 21.91 -15.81 2.68
C HIS A 19 21.80 -14.32 3.01
N CYS A 20 22.83 -13.50 2.74
CA CYS A 20 22.76 -12.05 2.96
C CYS A 20 21.75 -11.33 2.05
N PHE A 21 21.54 -11.81 0.80
CA PHE A 21 20.57 -11.20 -0.12
C PHE A 21 19.11 -11.58 0.20
N ALA A 22 18.86 -12.71 0.88
CA ALA A 22 17.51 -13.16 1.21
C ALA A 22 16.86 -12.36 2.35
N GLU A 23 17.65 -11.67 3.19
CA GLU A 23 17.15 -10.73 4.20
C GLU A 23 16.93 -9.34 3.59
N ALA A 24 16.06 -9.22 2.59
CA ALA A 24 15.50 -7.93 2.22
C ALA A 24 14.70 -7.40 3.43
N LYS A 25 15.35 -6.54 4.22
CA LYS A 25 14.81 -5.97 5.45
C LYS A 25 13.50 -5.24 5.11
N ILE A 26 12.40 -5.72 5.70
CA ILE A 26 11.12 -4.98 5.76
C ILE A 26 11.44 -3.57 6.24
N CYS A 27 11.11 -2.56 5.44
CA CYS A 27 11.35 -1.17 5.79
C CYS A 27 9.99 -0.51 6.08
N PRO A 28 9.57 -0.41 7.36
CA PRO A 28 8.23 0.06 7.70
C PRO A 28 7.88 1.44 7.12
N GLY A 29 8.89 2.31 6.99
CA GLY A 29 8.74 3.65 6.41
C GLY A 29 8.73 3.70 4.88
N CYS A 30 8.98 2.60 4.18
CA CYS A 30 8.88 2.55 2.73
C CYS A 30 7.43 2.44 2.30
N VAL A 31 7.17 2.89 1.08
CA VAL A 31 5.90 2.61 0.43
C VAL A 31 5.95 1.17 -0.08
N GLU A 32 5.04 0.34 0.40
CA GLU A 32 4.89 -1.06 0.00
C GLU A 32 3.55 -1.25 -0.72
N ASP A 33 3.51 -2.17 -1.69
CA ASP A 33 2.26 -2.53 -2.34
C ASP A 33 1.36 -3.30 -1.35
N ALA A 34 0.07 -2.99 -1.36
CA ALA A 34 -0.94 -3.61 -0.50
C ALA A 34 -1.98 -4.33 -1.36
N ASP A 35 -2.63 -5.34 -0.79
CA ASP A 35 -3.73 -6.05 -1.48
C ASP A 35 -4.91 -5.09 -1.72
N PRO A 36 -5.28 -4.80 -2.98
CA PRO A 36 -6.42 -3.95 -3.31
C PRO A 36 -7.75 -4.50 -2.78
N LYS A 37 -7.84 -5.82 -2.55
CA LYS A 37 -9.06 -6.47 -2.06
C LYS A 37 -9.18 -6.43 -0.53
N ASN A 38 -8.22 -5.82 0.16
CA ASN A 38 -8.26 -5.71 1.62
C ASN A 38 -9.48 -4.89 2.06
N PRO A 39 -10.40 -5.45 2.87
CA PRO A 39 -11.62 -4.76 3.29
C PRO A 39 -11.37 -3.51 4.13
N GLU A 40 -10.22 -3.43 4.84
CA GLU A 40 -9.88 -2.24 5.62
C GLU A 40 -9.62 -1.04 4.72
N ILE A 41 -9.01 -1.23 3.54
CA ILE A 41 -8.78 -0.14 2.58
C ILE A 41 -10.12 0.41 2.07
N LYS A 42 -11.06 -0.48 1.72
CA LYS A 42 -12.40 -0.07 1.32
C LYS A 42 -13.12 0.71 2.43
N LYS A 43 -13.00 0.27 3.68
CA LYS A 43 -13.57 0.96 4.84
C LYS A 43 -12.95 2.35 5.05
N GLN A 44 -11.63 2.48 4.91
CA GLN A 44 -10.97 3.78 5.02
C GLN A 44 -11.39 4.72 3.87
N LEU A 45 -11.53 4.21 2.64
CA LEU A 45 -12.03 4.98 1.49
C LEU A 45 -13.44 5.53 1.70
N VAL A 46 -14.33 4.80 2.38
CA VAL A 46 -15.66 5.35 2.76
C VAL A 46 -15.49 6.59 3.63
N GLY A 47 -14.51 6.59 4.55
CA GLY A 47 -14.16 7.77 5.35
C GLY A 47 -13.60 8.91 4.51
N VAL A 48 -12.80 8.62 3.48
CA VAL A 48 -12.28 9.63 2.53
C VAL A 48 -13.42 10.29 1.76
N LEU A 49 -14.33 9.50 1.18
CA LEU A 49 -15.49 10.02 0.44
C LEU A 49 -16.38 10.89 1.34
N ALA A 50 -16.61 10.46 2.58
CA ALA A 50 -17.34 11.25 3.56
C ALA A 50 -16.63 12.57 3.90
N ALA A 51 -15.30 12.58 4.04
CA ALA A 51 -14.52 13.79 4.28
C ALA A 51 -14.54 14.77 3.10
N GLN A 52 -14.69 14.27 1.87
CA GLN A 52 -14.80 15.07 0.65
C GLN A 52 -16.25 15.43 0.28
N SER A 53 -17.25 14.99 1.07
CA SER A 53 -18.68 15.17 0.77
C SER A 53 -19.12 14.57 -0.58
N GLU A 54 -18.49 13.48 -0.99
CA GLU A 54 -18.75 12.77 -2.25
C GLU A 54 -19.85 11.73 -2.08
N ASP A 55 -20.93 11.81 -2.88
CA ASP A 55 -22.02 10.83 -2.88
C ASP A 55 -21.83 9.77 -3.98
N CYS A 56 -20.82 8.92 -3.77
CA CYS A 56 -20.44 7.88 -4.70
C CYS A 56 -20.35 6.50 -4.04
N ASP A 57 -20.60 5.44 -4.82
CA ASP A 57 -20.36 4.06 -4.43
C ASP A 57 -18.99 3.58 -4.92
N ILE A 58 -18.19 2.99 -4.03
CA ILE A 58 -16.91 2.37 -4.40
C ILE A 58 -17.19 1.05 -5.12
N VAL A 59 -16.87 1.01 -6.42
CA VAL A 59 -17.02 -0.17 -7.28
C VAL A 59 -15.88 -1.15 -7.02
N GLU A 60 -14.65 -0.70 -7.18
CA GLU A 60 -13.45 -1.52 -6.98
C GLU A 60 -12.24 -0.67 -6.59
N VAL A 61 -11.24 -1.32 -5.99
CA VAL A 61 -9.91 -0.72 -5.76
C VAL A 61 -8.96 -1.35 -6.77
N ILE A 62 -8.33 -0.52 -7.60
CA ILE A 62 -7.44 -0.96 -8.68
C ILE A 62 -6.05 -1.23 -8.12
N ARG A 63 -5.55 -0.29 -7.31
CA ARG A 63 -4.22 -0.33 -6.74
C ARG A 63 -4.26 0.22 -5.33
N ALA A 64 -3.52 -0.42 -4.43
CA ALA A 64 -3.30 0.08 -3.10
C ALA A 64 -1.82 0.00 -2.73
N LYS A 65 -1.35 1.03 -2.02
CA LYS A 65 -0.07 1.03 -1.32
C LYS A 65 -0.23 1.53 0.09
N THR A 66 0.64 1.07 0.96
CA THR A 66 0.69 1.48 2.37
C THR A 66 2.09 1.95 2.75
N GLN A 67 2.16 2.85 3.72
CA GLN A 67 3.40 3.31 4.31
C GLN A 67 3.17 3.60 5.80
N VAL A 68 4.05 3.08 6.66
CA VAL A 68 4.02 3.47 8.08
C VAL A 68 4.69 4.82 8.22
N VAL A 69 3.95 5.78 8.76
CA VAL A 69 4.41 7.12 9.11
C VAL A 69 4.09 7.34 10.60
N SER A 70 3.85 8.59 11.03
CA SER A 70 3.19 8.85 12.32
C SER A 70 1.69 8.49 12.27
N GLY A 71 1.36 7.32 11.72
CA GLY A 71 0.06 6.95 11.15
C GLY A 71 0.21 5.84 10.11
N PHE A 72 -0.89 5.48 9.44
CA PHE A 72 -0.86 4.62 8.26
C PHE A 72 -1.26 5.44 7.05
N ARG A 73 -0.32 5.70 6.15
CA ARG A 73 -0.60 6.35 4.88
C ARG A 73 -1.05 5.32 3.87
N TYR A 74 -2.12 5.62 3.16
CA TYR A 74 -2.67 4.83 2.06
C TYR A 74 -2.62 5.67 0.79
N ILE A 75 -2.19 5.04 -0.31
CA ILE A 75 -2.15 5.63 -1.64
C ILE A 75 -2.93 4.69 -2.55
N VAL A 76 -4.07 5.16 -3.04
CA VAL A 76 -5.09 4.27 -3.59
C VAL A 76 -5.66 4.83 -4.89
N ASP A 77 -5.66 3.99 -5.92
CA ASP A 77 -6.41 4.18 -7.17
C ASP A 77 -7.67 3.30 -7.12
N PHE A 78 -8.85 3.88 -7.32
CA PHE A 78 -10.12 3.18 -7.15
C PHE A 78 -11.20 3.72 -8.08
N VAL A 79 -12.17 2.86 -8.41
CA VAL A 79 -13.31 3.20 -9.24
C VAL A 79 -14.50 3.53 -8.37
N VAL A 80 -15.15 4.64 -8.68
CA VAL A 80 -16.41 5.04 -8.05
C VAL A 80 -17.52 5.15 -9.08
N LYS A 81 -18.75 4.98 -8.61
CA LYS A 81 -19.96 5.28 -9.36
C LYS A 81 -20.74 6.35 -8.62
N ASP A 82 -20.92 7.50 -9.25
CA ASP A 82 -21.73 8.59 -8.73
C ASP A 82 -23.20 8.14 -8.61
N ARG A 83 -23.81 8.37 -7.45
CA ARG A 83 -25.18 7.91 -7.21
C ARG A 83 -26.23 8.73 -7.95
N SER A 84 -25.97 10.02 -8.18
CA SER A 84 -26.86 10.94 -8.87
C SER A 84 -26.75 10.77 -10.39
N THR A 85 -25.53 10.89 -10.93
CA THR A 85 -25.29 10.90 -12.38
C THR A 85 -25.15 9.51 -12.98
N LYS A 86 -24.91 8.49 -12.14
CA LYS A 86 -24.55 7.11 -12.53
C LYS A 86 -23.24 7.00 -13.32
N GLU A 87 -22.49 8.10 -13.42
CA GLU A 87 -21.19 8.15 -14.07
C GLU A 87 -20.18 7.32 -13.29
N VAL A 88 -19.31 6.62 -14.01
CA VAL A 88 -18.24 5.81 -13.44
C VAL A 88 -16.93 6.54 -13.68
N LYS A 89 -16.18 6.79 -12.60
CA LYS A 89 -14.94 7.57 -12.61
C LYS A 89 -13.82 6.80 -11.93
N VAL A 90 -12.60 7.09 -12.36
CA VAL A 90 -11.40 6.60 -11.67
C VAL A 90 -10.88 7.71 -10.78
N CYS A 91 -10.74 7.43 -9.50
CA CYS A 91 -10.26 8.37 -8.50
C CYS A 91 -8.94 7.89 -7.89
N PHE A 92 -8.16 8.87 -7.47
CA PHE A 92 -6.94 8.73 -6.71
C PHE A 92 -7.12 9.39 -5.34
N ALA A 93 -6.62 8.74 -4.29
CA ALA A 93 -6.53 9.33 -2.96
C ALA A 93 -5.20 8.97 -2.27
N SER A 94 -4.56 9.98 -1.66
CA SER A 94 -3.52 9.82 -0.66
C SER A 94 -4.07 10.31 0.69
N PHE A 95 -4.07 9.47 1.70
CA PHE A 95 -4.62 9.83 3.01
C PHE A 95 -3.91 9.11 4.16
N VAL A 96 -3.92 9.72 5.33
CA VAL A 96 -3.32 9.17 6.56
C VAL A 96 -4.42 8.81 7.55
N SER A 97 -4.46 7.54 7.93
CA SER A 97 -5.29 7.04 9.01
C SER A 97 -4.56 7.23 10.35
N LEU A 98 -5.24 7.90 11.30
CA LEU A 98 -4.78 8.11 12.67
C LEU A 98 -5.85 7.61 13.65
N PRO A 99 -6.04 6.28 13.81
CA PRO A 99 -7.16 5.73 14.59
C PRO A 99 -7.24 6.22 16.05
N TRP A 100 -6.10 6.59 16.64
CA TRP A 100 -6.01 7.15 17.99
C TRP A 100 -6.39 8.64 18.10
N LYS A 101 -6.51 9.35 16.98
CA LYS A 101 -6.78 10.79 16.93
C LYS A 101 -8.17 11.10 16.37
N SER A 102 -8.57 10.44 15.28
CA SER A 102 -9.86 10.68 14.63
C SER A 102 -10.39 9.41 13.96
N LYS A 103 -11.71 9.33 13.83
CA LYS A 103 -12.37 8.25 13.07
C LYS A 103 -12.22 8.42 11.56
N LEU A 104 -12.16 9.66 11.08
CA LEU A 104 -11.95 9.97 9.66
C LEU A 104 -10.45 10.08 9.35
N PRO A 105 -10.04 9.63 8.16
CA PRO A 105 -8.67 9.82 7.70
C PRO A 105 -8.38 11.29 7.36
N VAL A 106 -7.11 11.68 7.46
CA VAL A 106 -6.64 12.99 6.98
C VAL A 106 -6.31 12.83 5.50
N VAL A 107 -7.11 13.46 4.63
CA VAL A 107 -6.90 13.40 3.18
C VAL A 107 -5.82 14.40 2.78
N GLU A 108 -4.74 13.90 2.18
CA GLU A 108 -3.63 14.72 1.68
C GLU A 108 -3.85 15.13 0.22
N GLU A 109 -4.34 14.19 -0.59
CA GLU A 109 -4.63 14.40 -2.01
C GLU A 109 -5.87 13.59 -2.41
N TYR A 110 -6.73 14.19 -3.24
CA TYR A 110 -7.91 13.54 -3.81
C TYR A 110 -8.18 14.10 -5.20
N LYS A 111 -8.32 13.23 -6.19
CA LYS A 111 -8.58 13.61 -7.59
C LYS A 111 -9.44 12.54 -8.25
N CYS A 112 -10.39 12.95 -9.10
CA CYS A 112 -11.17 12.04 -9.94
C CYS A 112 -11.05 12.44 -11.41
N HIS A 113 -11.02 11.44 -12.29
CA HIS A 113 -10.89 11.55 -13.74
C HIS A 113 -12.12 11.00 -14.44
#